data_AF-A0A4R7UW49-F1
#
_entry.id   AF-A0A4R7UW49-F1
#
_cell.length_a   1.000
_cell.length_b   1.000
_cell.length_c   1.000
_cell.angle_alpha   90.00
_cell.angle_beta   90.00
_cell.angle_gamma   90.00
#
_symmetry.space_group_name_H-M   'P 1'
#
loop_
_entity.id
_entity.type
_entity.pdbx_description
1 polymer ?
#
loop_
_entity_poly.entity_id
_entity_poly.type
_entity_poly.pdbx_seq_one_letter_code
_entity_poly.pdbx_strand_id
1 'polypeptide(L)'
;MFGWPLASPHPVVRPFRPPANPYGPGHRGVDLGGPVDGEVLAAGDGVVLFAGPIAGRGVVSVSHAGGVRTTYEPLTVLVASGQRVTRGTVVGRLAAGHCLPEACLHWGARRGVEYLDPLGLLSTGRLRLKPWGGPVR
;
A
#
# COMPACT_ATOMS: atom_id res chain seq x y z
N MET A 1 10.44 4.11 -8.79
CA MET A 1 10.81 3.57 -7.46
C MET A 1 9.65 3.86 -6.52
N PHE A 2 9.30 2.95 -5.60
CA PHE A 2 8.24 3.21 -4.62
C PHE A 2 8.82 3.74 -3.30
N GLY A 3 7.98 4.36 -2.49
CA GLY A 3 8.29 4.87 -1.16
C GLY A 3 7.14 4.61 -0.18
N TRP A 4 7.43 4.83 1.10
CA TRP A 4 6.43 4.68 2.16
C TRP A 4 5.27 5.65 1.97
N PRO A 5 4.02 5.20 2.22
CA PRO A 5 2.82 6.03 2.07
C PRO A 5 2.52 6.90 3.30
N LEU A 6 3.34 6.82 4.34
CA LEU A 6 3.24 7.63 5.57
C LEU A 6 4.61 8.22 5.91
N ALA A 7 4.64 9.28 6.71
CA ALA A 7 5.87 9.77 7.33
C ALA A 7 6.46 8.74 8.30
N SER A 8 7.76 8.86 8.61
CA SER A 8 8.41 8.03 9.63
C SER A 8 7.92 8.43 11.02
N PRO A 9 7.76 7.49 11.98
CA PRO A 9 8.03 6.05 11.88
C PRO A 9 6.98 5.29 11.06
N HIS A 10 7.33 4.11 10.54
CA HIS A 10 6.44 3.24 9.76
C HIS A 10 6.09 1.96 10.54
N PRO A 11 5.32 2.04 11.64
CA PRO A 11 4.96 0.86 12.42
C PRO A 11 4.04 -0.05 11.59
N VAL A 12 4.51 -1.25 11.25
CA VAL A 12 3.67 -2.28 10.62
C VAL A 12 2.86 -2.96 11.72
N VAL A 13 1.59 -2.56 11.86
CA VAL A 13 0.67 -3.10 12.87
C VAL A 13 0.19 -4.49 12.46
N ARG A 14 -0.09 -4.69 11.17
CA ARG A 14 -0.50 -5.98 10.64
C ARG A 14 0.16 -6.25 9.28
N PRO A 15 0.93 -7.34 9.14
CA PRO A 15 1.62 -7.66 7.90
C PRO A 15 0.67 -8.24 6.86
N PHE A 16 1.14 -8.28 5.60
CA PHE A 16 0.49 -8.98 4.52
C PHE A 16 0.39 -10.48 4.83
N ARG A 17 -0.78 -11.07 4.54
CA ARG A 17 -1.02 -12.50 4.67
C ARG A 17 -1.74 -12.97 3.41
N PRO A 18 -1.06 -13.63 2.46
CA PRO A 18 -1.69 -14.04 1.23
C PRO A 18 -2.82 -15.03 1.55
N PRO A 19 -3.97 -14.93 0.88
CA PRO A 19 -5.01 -15.93 1.05
C PRO A 19 -4.59 -17.24 0.38
N ALA A 20 -4.94 -18.39 0.97
CA ALA A 20 -4.56 -19.71 0.45
C ALA A 20 -5.19 -20.03 -0.93
N ASN A 21 -6.29 -19.35 -1.26
CA ASN A 21 -6.92 -19.36 -2.57
C ASN A 21 -7.48 -17.94 -2.86
N PRO A 22 -7.87 -17.61 -4.10
CA PRO A 22 -8.27 -16.23 -4.45
C PRO A 22 -9.38 -15.64 -3.58
N TYR A 23 -10.31 -16.47 -3.08
CA TYR A 23 -11.46 -16.07 -2.29
C TYR A 23 -11.29 -16.36 -0.78
N GLY A 24 -10.16 -16.93 -0.38
CA GLY A 24 -9.88 -17.32 0.98
C GLY A 24 -9.65 -16.12 1.92
N PRO A 25 -9.70 -16.35 3.23
CA PRO A 25 -9.36 -15.34 4.21
C PRO A 25 -7.87 -14.98 4.11
N GLY A 26 -7.53 -13.74 4.44
CA GLY A 26 -6.16 -13.24 4.39
C GLY A 26 -6.09 -11.77 4.76
N HIS A 27 -4.91 -11.19 4.58
CA HIS A 27 -4.68 -9.76 4.69
C HIS A 27 -4.02 -9.27 3.40
N ARG A 28 -4.83 -8.66 2.53
CA ARG A 28 -4.48 -8.31 1.14
C ARG A 28 -3.73 -6.97 1.00
N GLY A 29 -3.04 -6.58 2.06
CA GLY A 29 -2.24 -5.37 2.21
C GLY A 29 -1.47 -5.41 3.52
N VAL A 30 -0.93 -4.28 3.93
CA VAL A 30 -0.37 -4.06 5.27
C VAL A 30 -1.13 -2.96 5.98
N ASP A 31 -1.21 -3.05 7.30
CA ASP A 31 -1.74 -1.99 8.13
C ASP A 31 -0.57 -1.24 8.76
N LEU A 32 -0.46 0.05 8.44
CA LEU A 32 0.57 0.94 8.95
C LEU A 32 -0.05 1.87 9.97
N GLY A 33 0.47 1.85 11.20
CA GLY A 33 0.02 2.77 12.24
C GLY A 33 0.41 4.21 11.91
N GLY A 34 -0.50 5.15 12.18
CA GLY A 34 -0.25 6.56 11.95
C GLY A 34 -1.28 7.43 12.68
N PRO A 35 -0.99 8.73 12.89
CA PRO A 35 -1.94 9.62 13.51
C PRO A 35 -3.12 9.90 12.57
N VAL A 36 -4.33 10.00 13.14
CA VAL A 36 -5.49 10.57 12.43
C VAL A 36 -5.13 11.97 11.91
N ASP A 37 -5.65 12.31 10.74
CA ASP A 37 -5.36 13.52 9.97
C ASP A 37 -3.91 13.65 9.44
N GLY A 38 -3.05 12.66 9.72
CA GLY A 38 -1.72 12.56 9.14
C GLY A 38 -1.77 12.40 7.62
N GLU A 39 -0.81 12.99 6.92
CA GLU A 39 -0.75 12.92 5.46
C GLU A 39 -0.48 11.50 4.95
N VAL A 40 -1.25 11.09 3.95
CA VAL A 40 -1.03 9.84 3.22
C VAL A 40 -0.52 10.17 1.83
N LEU A 41 0.59 9.56 1.48
CA LEU A 41 1.39 9.87 0.30
C LEU A 41 1.22 8.79 -0.77
N ALA A 42 1.19 9.20 -2.03
CA ALA A 42 1.30 8.30 -3.17
C ALA A 42 2.64 7.55 -3.08
N ALA A 43 2.58 6.22 -2.99
CA ALA A 43 3.76 5.38 -2.88
C ALA A 43 4.65 5.41 -4.13
N GLY A 44 4.13 5.82 -5.28
CA GLY A 44 4.89 5.91 -6.53
C GLY A 44 4.18 6.77 -7.57
N ASP A 45 4.88 7.10 -8.64
CA ASP A 45 4.33 7.87 -9.76
C ASP A 45 3.19 7.11 -10.44
N GLY A 46 2.14 7.82 -10.84
CA GLY A 46 0.98 7.16 -11.42
C GLY A 46 -0.20 8.06 -11.72
N VAL A 47 -1.34 7.42 -11.96
CA VAL A 47 -2.64 8.06 -12.19
C VAL A 47 -3.65 7.50 -11.21
N VAL A 48 -4.39 8.37 -10.54
CA VAL A 48 -5.48 7.98 -9.64
C VAL A 48 -6.58 7.31 -10.47
N LEU A 49 -6.83 6.03 -10.22
CA LEU A 49 -7.93 5.28 -10.83
C LEU A 49 -9.26 5.55 -10.14
N PHE A 50 -9.21 5.67 -8.82
CA PHE A 50 -10.39 5.86 -7.98
C PHE A 50 -10.04 6.75 -6.79
N ALA A 51 -10.96 7.63 -6.43
CA ALA A 51 -10.90 8.48 -5.27
C ALA A 51 -12.33 8.77 -4.81
N GLY A 52 -12.72 8.24 -3.65
CA GLY A 52 -14.09 8.40 -3.15
C GLY A 52 -14.46 7.38 -2.08
N PRO A 53 -15.73 7.38 -1.63
CA PRO A 53 -16.19 6.49 -0.58
C PRO A 53 -16.44 5.06 -1.10
N ILE A 54 -16.01 4.07 -0.33
CA ILE A 54 -16.39 2.66 -0.45
C ILE A 54 -16.84 2.19 0.94
N ALA A 55 -18.07 1.71 1.05
CA ALA A 55 -18.66 1.26 2.32
C ALA A 55 -18.47 2.26 3.49
N GLY A 56 -18.61 3.57 3.19
CA GLY A 56 -18.47 4.65 4.19
C GLY A 56 -17.03 5.07 4.51
N ARG A 57 -16.01 4.49 3.89
CA ARG A 57 -14.60 4.87 4.07
C ARG A 57 -14.05 5.50 2.80
N GLY A 58 -13.27 6.56 2.92
CA GLY A 58 -12.58 7.11 1.75
C GLY A 58 -11.45 6.19 1.31
N VAL A 59 -11.41 5.92 0.00
CA VAL A 59 -10.43 5.04 -0.63
C VAL A 59 -9.82 5.78 -1.82
N VAL A 60 -8.49 5.71 -1.92
CA VAL A 60 -7.77 6.12 -3.12
C VAL A 60 -7.09 4.90 -3.72
N SER A 61 -7.08 4.80 -5.04
CA SER A 61 -6.26 3.82 -5.74
C SER A 61 -5.52 4.44 -6.90
N VAL A 62 -4.23 4.10 -7.02
CA VAL A 62 -3.32 4.65 -8.01
C VAL A 62 -2.80 3.53 -8.90
N SER A 63 -2.87 3.72 -10.21
CA SER A 63 -2.20 2.88 -11.21
C SER A 63 -0.79 3.38 -11.45
N HIS A 64 0.17 2.46 -11.46
CA HIS A 64 1.58 2.73 -11.70
C HIS A 64 2.07 1.99 -12.95
N ALA A 65 3.26 2.35 -13.42
CA ALA A 65 3.97 1.59 -14.42
C ALA A 65 4.18 0.12 -13.99
N GLY A 66 4.30 -0.79 -14.97
CA GLY A 66 4.47 -2.23 -14.70
C GLY A 66 3.21 -2.94 -14.17
N GLY A 67 2.03 -2.32 -14.36
CA GLY A 67 0.72 -2.91 -14.03
C GLY A 67 0.43 -2.99 -12.54
N VAL A 68 1.25 -2.36 -11.69
CA VAL A 68 1.03 -2.32 -10.24
C VAL A 68 -0.06 -1.29 -9.93
N ARG A 69 -0.97 -1.65 -9.04
CA ARG A 69 -1.97 -0.76 -8.48
C ARG A 69 -1.82 -0.76 -6.96
N THR A 70 -1.73 0.42 -6.37
CA THR A 70 -1.77 0.61 -4.91
C THR A 70 -3.15 1.11 -4.48
N THR A 71 -3.54 0.81 -3.24
CA THR A 71 -4.81 1.25 -2.64
C THR A 71 -4.53 1.77 -1.22
N TYR A 72 -5.21 2.84 -0.83
CA TYR A 72 -5.02 3.55 0.43
C TYR A 72 -6.39 3.75 1.09
N GLU A 73 -6.58 3.22 2.30
CA GLU A 73 -7.81 3.41 3.09
C GLU A 73 -7.53 3.26 4.59
N PRO A 74 -8.33 3.87 5.48
CA PRO A 74 -9.37 4.85 5.21
C PRO A 74 -8.80 6.27 5.14
N LEU A 75 -9.29 7.08 4.20
CA LEU A 75 -8.83 8.45 3.99
C LEU A 75 -9.96 9.48 4.07
N THR A 76 -9.63 10.67 4.55
CA THR A 76 -10.22 11.90 4.03
C THR A 76 -9.51 12.22 2.70
N VAL A 77 -10.21 12.00 1.59
CA VAL A 77 -9.64 12.03 0.23
C VAL A 77 -9.35 13.45 -0.23
N LEU A 78 -8.17 13.70 -0.81
CA LEU A 78 -7.73 15.03 -1.28
C LEU A 78 -7.39 15.08 -2.78
N VAL A 79 -7.64 14.00 -3.52
CA VAL A 79 -7.35 13.88 -4.96
C VAL A 79 -8.59 13.42 -5.71
N ALA A 80 -8.59 13.58 -7.03
CA ALA A 80 -9.66 13.13 -7.90
C ALA A 80 -9.24 11.97 -8.82
N SER A 81 -10.20 11.17 -9.29
CA SER A 81 -9.95 10.19 -10.36
C SER A 81 -9.43 10.88 -11.62
N GLY A 82 -8.47 10.25 -12.30
CA GLY A 82 -7.77 10.79 -13.47
C GLY A 82 -6.59 11.71 -13.12
N GLN A 83 -6.42 12.12 -11.86
CA GLN A 83 -5.32 12.97 -11.45
C GLN A 83 -3.97 12.23 -11.55
N ARG A 84 -2.97 12.89 -12.15
CA ARG A 84 -1.58 12.43 -12.13
C ARG A 84 -0.96 12.74 -10.77
N VAL A 85 -0.23 11.78 -10.21
CA VAL A 85 0.49 11.93 -8.94
C VAL A 85 1.93 11.47 -9.13
N THR A 86 2.85 12.09 -8.40
CA THR A 86 4.22 11.62 -8.26
C THR A 86 4.39 10.94 -6.92
N ARG A 87 5.44 10.15 -6.75
CA ARG A 87 5.82 9.62 -5.44
C ARG A 87 5.90 10.76 -4.42
N GLY A 88 5.24 10.60 -3.27
CA GLY A 88 5.20 11.62 -2.23
C GLY A 88 4.09 12.66 -2.37
N THR A 89 3.30 12.66 -3.44
CA THR A 89 2.11 13.51 -3.53
C THR A 89 1.10 13.12 -2.44
N VAL A 90 0.58 14.07 -1.67
CA VAL A 90 -0.49 13.82 -0.69
C VAL A 90 -1.77 13.41 -1.43
N VAL A 91 -2.26 12.21 -1.14
CA VAL A 91 -3.50 11.66 -1.73
C VAL A 91 -4.71 11.80 -0.81
N GLY A 92 -4.45 12.02 0.48
CA GLY A 92 -5.48 12.19 1.49
C GLY A 92 -4.87 12.33 2.87
N ARG A 93 -5.74 12.39 3.87
CA ARG A 93 -5.37 12.33 5.29
C ARG A 93 -5.92 11.05 5.91
N LEU A 94 -5.17 10.43 6.79
CA LEU A 94 -5.58 9.19 7.46
C LEU A 94 -6.84 9.45 8.29
N ALA A 95 -7.92 8.72 8.00
CA ALA A 95 -9.13 8.76 8.80
C ALA A 95 -9.09 7.67 9.89
N ALA A 96 -9.92 7.83 10.93
CA ALA A 96 -10.19 6.76 11.88
C ALA A 96 -11.07 5.67 11.24
N GLY A 97 -11.23 4.54 11.95
CA GLY A 97 -12.16 3.47 11.56
C GLY A 97 -11.52 2.24 10.92
N HIS A 98 -10.17 2.18 10.91
CA HIS A 98 -9.40 0.97 10.64
C HIS A 98 -8.32 0.79 11.71
N CYS A 99 -8.20 -0.44 12.23
CA CYS A 99 -7.68 -0.75 13.57
C CYS A 99 -8.44 -0.04 14.70
N LEU A 100 -8.56 -0.69 15.86
CA LEU A 100 -9.09 -0.09 17.09
C LEU A 100 -8.19 -0.51 18.25
N PRO A 101 -7.85 0.41 19.19
CA PRO A 101 -8.32 1.80 19.30
C PRO A 101 -7.55 2.83 18.45
N GLU A 102 -6.37 2.47 17.94
CA GLU A 102 -5.52 3.35 17.12
C GLU A 102 -5.92 3.33 15.64
N ALA A 103 -5.62 4.40 14.90
CA ALA A 103 -5.84 4.45 13.45
C ALA A 103 -4.66 3.80 12.70
N CYS A 104 -5.00 2.98 11.69
CA CYS A 104 -4.06 2.44 10.73
C CYS A 104 -4.46 2.80 9.31
N LEU A 105 -3.47 3.04 8.45
CA LEU A 105 -3.64 2.98 7.00
C LEU A 105 -3.56 1.52 6.54
N HIS A 106 -4.63 0.99 5.97
CA HIS A 106 -4.56 -0.18 5.11
C HIS A 106 -3.96 0.22 3.75
N TRP A 107 -2.77 -0.27 3.47
CA TRP A 107 -2.07 -0.07 2.21
C TRP A 107 -2.00 -1.38 1.44
N GLY A 108 -2.70 -1.45 0.31
CA GLY A 108 -2.76 -2.64 -0.54
C GLY A 108 -1.94 -2.48 -1.82
N ALA A 109 -1.47 -3.61 -2.36
CA ALA A 109 -0.81 -3.68 -3.66
C ALA A 109 -1.32 -4.87 -4.46
N ARG A 110 -1.52 -4.68 -5.77
CA ARG A 110 -1.87 -5.76 -6.68
C ARG A 110 -1.28 -5.56 -8.08
N ARG A 111 -1.09 -6.66 -8.82
CA ARG A 111 -0.78 -6.66 -10.25
C ARG A 111 -1.78 -7.57 -10.97
N GLY A 112 -2.59 -7.00 -11.85
CA GLY A 112 -3.73 -7.72 -12.41
C GLY A 112 -4.67 -8.22 -11.30
N VAL A 113 -4.81 -9.54 -11.18
CA VAL A 113 -5.63 -10.22 -10.16
C VAL A 113 -4.84 -10.65 -8.92
N GLU A 114 -3.51 -10.59 -8.96
CA GLU A 114 -2.64 -11.06 -7.89
C GLU A 114 -2.40 -9.96 -6.85
N TYR A 115 -2.64 -10.27 -5.58
CA TYR A 115 -2.26 -9.41 -4.47
C TYR A 115 -0.78 -9.59 -4.14
N LEU A 116 -0.06 -8.47 -4.02
CA LEU A 116 1.35 -8.43 -3.70
C LEU A 116 1.52 -8.02 -2.25
N ASP A 117 2.62 -8.43 -1.61
CA ASP A 117 3.09 -7.79 -0.39
C ASP A 117 3.53 -6.35 -0.73
N PRO A 118 2.84 -5.31 -0.22
CA PRO A 118 3.18 -3.91 -0.48
C PRO A 118 4.59 -3.54 -0.01
N LEU A 119 5.10 -4.17 1.06
CA LEU A 119 6.45 -3.89 1.56
C LEU A 119 7.53 -4.33 0.56
N GLY A 120 7.24 -5.34 -0.27
CA GLY A 120 8.12 -5.77 -1.36
C GLY A 120 8.37 -4.68 -2.40
N LEU A 121 7.43 -3.73 -2.58
CA LEU A 121 7.59 -2.60 -3.50
C LEU A 121 8.67 -1.61 -3.04
N LEU A 122 8.90 -1.53 -1.73
CA LEU A 122 9.86 -0.63 -1.11
C LEU A 122 11.30 -1.13 -1.25
N SER A 123 11.48 -2.42 -1.54
CA SER A 123 12.81 -2.99 -1.71
C SER A 123 13.44 -2.48 -3.01
N THR A 124 14.56 -1.77 -2.86
CA THR A 124 15.40 -1.30 -3.97
C THR A 124 16.56 -2.26 -4.24
N GLY A 125 16.59 -3.40 -3.55
CA GLY A 125 17.72 -4.32 -3.54
C GLY A 125 17.84 -5.10 -4.85
N ARG A 126 19.01 -5.02 -5.50
CA ARG A 126 19.48 -6.08 -6.39
C ARG A 126 19.21 -7.41 -5.70
N LEU A 127 18.34 -8.23 -6.28
CA LEU A 127 18.20 -9.64 -5.92
C LEU A 127 19.61 -10.25 -5.95
N ARG A 128 20.18 -10.54 -4.78
CA ARG A 128 21.41 -11.32 -4.67
C ARG A 128 21.02 -12.69 -4.18
N LEU A 129 21.29 -13.68 -5.01
CA LEU A 129 21.21 -15.07 -4.59
C LEU A 129 22.20 -15.27 -3.44
N LYS A 130 21.74 -15.95 -2.39
CA LYS A 130 22.63 -16.49 -1.37
C LYS A 130 23.58 -17.48 -2.08
N PRO A 131 24.91 -17.40 -1.90
CA PRO A 131 25.82 -18.40 -2.43
C PRO A 131 25.36 -19.79 -2.00
N TRP A 132 25.20 -20.68 -2.96
CA TRP A 132 24.82 -22.07 -2.71
C TRP A 132 26.02 -22.82 -2.14
N GLY A 133 25.95 -23.21 -0.86
CA GLY A 133 26.99 -24.01 -0.19
C GLY A 133 26.89 -25.51 -0.49
N GLY A 134 26.46 -25.89 -1.68
CA GLY A 134 26.43 -27.30 -2.09
C GLY A 134 27.83 -27.89 -2.18
N PRO A 135 27.96 -29.23 -2.09
CA PRO A 135 29.26 -29.85 -1.99
C PRO A 135 30.07 -29.61 -3.27
N VAL A 136 31.23 -28.98 -3.10
CA VAL A 136 32.27 -28.89 -4.13
C VAL A 136 32.91 -30.28 -4.20
N ARG A 137 32.90 -30.89 -5.39
CA ARG A 137 33.56 -32.18 -5.65
C ARG A 137 35.07 -32.03 -5.67
#